data_AF-A0AAV9URI7-F1
#
_entry.id   AF-A0AAV9URI7-F1
#
_cell.length_a   1.000
_cell.length_b   1.000
_cell.length_c   1.000
_cell.angle_alpha   90.00
_cell.angle_beta   90.00
_cell.angle_gamma   90.00
#
_symmetry.space_group_name_H-M   'P 1'
#
loop_
_entity.id
_entity.type
_entity.pdbx_description
1 polymer ?
#
loop_
_entity_poly.entity_id
_entity_poly.type
_entity_poly.pdbx_seq_one_letter_code
_entity_poly.pdbx_strand_id
1 'polypeptide(L)'
;MLPLRPSVARSMFTVRPVRGIHSCARLTRQRITALPCAPITAVPRRVLVLPTVRAISTGLPRWQDAKSRSPDEANVEIYTFEQVKRLSDSPSPKHLIVDVRDKHELESSGEIPNSVNISIKQHLSPFSLPAETFEETFGFSKPTEDTVLVFSCKSGVRSESAARQARAAGYNVVSYKGSWLDWAKNTGGKTY
;
A
#
# COMPACT_ATOMS: atom_id res chain seq x y z
N MET A 1 6.90 49.85 -34.22
CA MET A 1 8.17 49.13 -33.94
C MET A 1 7.83 47.84 -33.20
N LEU A 2 7.82 46.71 -33.91
CA LEU A 2 7.64 45.37 -33.35
C LEU A 2 8.99 44.65 -33.45
N PRO A 3 9.54 44.04 -32.38
CA PRO A 3 10.66 43.14 -32.51
C PRO A 3 10.19 41.69 -32.73
N LEU A 4 10.79 41.10 -33.76
CA LEU A 4 10.57 39.77 -34.32
C LEU A 4 11.10 38.66 -33.41
N ARG A 5 10.36 37.55 -33.34
CA ARG A 5 10.79 36.30 -32.68
C ARG A 5 11.84 35.57 -33.54
N PRO A 6 12.91 35.01 -32.95
CA PRO A 6 13.73 34.03 -33.65
C PRO A 6 13.23 32.59 -33.48
N SER A 7 13.51 31.83 -34.53
CA SER A 7 13.00 30.52 -34.93
C SER A 7 13.60 29.36 -34.13
N VAL A 8 12.75 28.37 -33.83
CA VAL A 8 13.11 27.11 -33.18
C VAL A 8 13.72 26.15 -34.21
N ALA A 9 15.00 25.83 -34.07
CA ALA A 9 15.65 24.76 -34.84
C ALA A 9 15.32 23.40 -34.22
N ARG A 10 14.49 22.61 -34.92
CA ARG A 10 14.23 21.20 -34.61
C ARG A 10 15.44 20.36 -35.04
N SER A 11 16.16 19.82 -34.06
CA SER A 11 17.17 18.78 -34.30
C SER A 11 16.48 17.44 -34.56
N MET A 12 16.65 16.91 -35.77
CA MET A 12 16.20 15.57 -36.15
C MET A 12 17.23 14.55 -35.67
N PHE A 13 16.97 13.92 -34.52
CA PHE A 13 17.70 12.71 -34.14
C PHE A 13 17.13 11.50 -34.87
N THR A 14 17.95 10.92 -35.73
CA THR A 14 17.67 9.71 -36.47
C THR A 14 17.83 8.49 -35.56
N VAL A 15 16.72 7.79 -35.30
CA VAL A 15 16.71 6.54 -34.53
C VAL A 15 17.18 5.40 -35.43
N ARG A 16 18.32 4.77 -35.08
CA ARG A 16 18.81 3.55 -35.74
C ARG A 16 18.08 2.33 -35.14
N PRO A 17 17.47 1.45 -35.95
CA PRO A 17 16.88 0.21 -35.44
C PRO A 17 17.96 -0.84 -35.19
N VAL A 18 18.06 -1.31 -33.94
CA VAL A 18 18.90 -2.46 -33.57
C VAL A 18 18.09 -3.73 -33.88
N ARG A 19 18.52 -4.49 -34.89
CA ARG A 19 18.08 -5.87 -35.12
C ARG A 19 18.90 -6.80 -34.22
N GLY A 20 18.26 -7.70 -33.49
CA GLY A 20 18.99 -8.61 -32.62
C GLY A 20 18.17 -9.73 -31.99
N ILE A 21 17.93 -10.77 -32.79
CA ILE A 21 17.86 -12.19 -32.42
C ILE A 21 16.87 -12.66 -31.33
N HIS A 22 15.72 -13.13 -31.80
CA HIS A 22 14.88 -14.08 -31.06
C HIS A 22 15.59 -15.44 -30.96
N SER A 23 16.18 -15.75 -29.80
CA SER A 23 16.60 -17.11 -29.47
C SER A 23 15.42 -17.88 -28.87
N CYS A 24 14.75 -18.68 -29.71
CA CYS A 24 13.69 -19.58 -29.30
C CYS A 24 14.33 -20.83 -28.66
N ALA A 25 14.46 -20.83 -27.33
CA ALA A 25 14.93 -21.98 -26.58
C ALA A 25 13.88 -23.11 -26.68
N ARG A 26 14.27 -24.22 -27.32
CA ARG A 26 13.47 -25.45 -27.42
C ARG A 26 13.18 -25.99 -26.02
N LEU A 27 11.91 -25.97 -25.63
CA LEU A 27 11.40 -26.73 -24.49
C LEU A 27 11.53 -28.23 -24.81
N THR A 28 12.54 -28.87 -24.23
CA THR A 28 12.65 -30.33 -24.22
C THR A 28 11.60 -30.87 -23.25
N ARG A 29 10.65 -31.62 -23.82
CA ARG A 29 9.56 -32.30 -23.12
C ARG A 29 10.15 -33.42 -22.25
N GLN A 30 10.47 -33.12 -20.99
CA GLN A 30 10.91 -34.14 -20.05
C GLN A 30 9.74 -35.07 -19.72
N ARG A 31 9.94 -36.35 -20.02
CA ARG A 31 9.00 -37.45 -19.75
C ARG A 31 8.91 -37.66 -18.24
N ILE A 32 7.72 -37.46 -17.68
CA ILE A 32 7.40 -37.81 -16.30
C ILE A 32 7.26 -39.34 -16.24
N THR A 33 8.24 -40.02 -15.66
CA THR A 33 8.11 -41.45 -15.32
C THR A 33 7.32 -41.58 -14.03
N ALA A 34 6.16 -42.24 -14.13
CA ALA A 34 5.31 -42.58 -13.00
C ALA A 34 6.05 -43.53 -12.04
N LEU A 35 6.15 -43.15 -10.76
CA LEU A 35 6.63 -44.03 -9.70
C LEU A 35 5.52 -45.01 -9.31
N PRO A 36 5.84 -46.29 -9.06
CA PRO A 36 4.86 -47.30 -8.68
C PRO A 36 4.32 -47.09 -7.26
N CYS A 37 3.02 -47.27 -7.12
CA CYS A 37 2.26 -47.20 -5.88
C CYS A 37 2.59 -48.44 -5.00
N ALA A 38 3.21 -48.24 -3.84
CA ALA A 38 3.42 -49.31 -2.87
C ALA A 38 2.12 -49.58 -2.08
N PRO A 39 1.78 -50.85 -1.81
CA PRO A 39 0.56 -51.21 -1.08
C PRO A 39 0.68 -50.87 0.40
N ILE A 40 -0.35 -50.19 0.92
CA ILE A 40 -0.52 -49.87 2.34
C ILE A 40 -0.88 -51.17 3.08
N THR A 41 0.05 -51.69 3.88
CA THR A 41 -0.24 -52.79 4.79
C THR A 41 -1.08 -52.29 5.96
N ALA A 42 -2.24 -52.91 6.15
CA ALA A 42 -3.17 -52.61 7.24
C ALA A 42 -2.57 -53.07 8.59
N VAL A 43 -2.39 -52.12 9.52
CA VAL A 43 -1.94 -52.41 10.88
C VAL A 43 -3.18 -52.60 11.78
N PRO A 44 -3.25 -53.64 12.62
CA PRO A 44 -4.43 -53.90 13.45
C PRO A 44 -4.61 -52.83 14.54
N ARG A 45 -5.84 -52.32 14.66
CA ARG A 45 -6.29 -51.42 15.73
C ARG A 45 -6.25 -52.14 17.08
N ARG A 46 -5.24 -51.86 17.90
CA ARG A 46 -5.31 -52.11 19.35
C ARG A 46 -6.22 -51.06 19.97
N VAL A 47 -7.36 -51.49 20.49
CA VAL A 47 -8.26 -50.66 21.30
C VAL A 47 -7.63 -50.49 22.68
N LEU A 48 -7.06 -49.31 22.93
CA LEU A 48 -6.67 -48.89 24.28
C LEU A 48 -7.88 -48.24 24.96
N VAL A 49 -8.42 -48.91 25.96
CA VAL A 49 -9.46 -48.38 26.84
C VAL A 49 -8.78 -47.41 27.82
N LEU A 50 -9.09 -46.11 27.69
CA LEU A 50 -8.60 -45.09 28.62
C LEU A 50 -9.47 -45.10 29.90
N PRO A 51 -8.88 -45.01 31.10
CA PRO A 51 -9.66 -44.89 32.33
C PRO A 51 -10.32 -43.51 32.39
N THR A 52 -11.60 -43.48 32.78
CA THR A 52 -12.40 -42.27 32.97
C THR A 52 -11.88 -41.49 34.18
N VAL A 53 -10.97 -40.55 33.95
CA VAL A 53 -10.56 -39.60 34.99
C VAL A 53 -11.64 -38.53 35.11
N ARG A 54 -12.26 -38.41 36.29
CA ARG A 54 -13.19 -37.31 36.62
C ARG A 54 -12.45 -35.99 36.47
N ALA A 55 -12.90 -35.16 35.53
CA ALA A 55 -12.41 -33.79 35.38
C ALA A 55 -12.81 -32.97 36.60
N ILE A 56 -11.83 -32.61 37.42
CA ILE A 56 -11.97 -31.57 38.43
C ILE A 56 -12.04 -30.25 37.64
N SER A 57 -13.19 -29.59 37.67
CA SER A 57 -13.40 -28.27 37.10
C SER A 57 -12.62 -27.24 37.92
N THR A 58 -11.31 -27.14 37.68
CA THR A 58 -10.58 -25.91 38.00
C THR A 58 -10.92 -24.92 36.91
N GLY A 59 -11.78 -23.96 37.26
CA GLY A 59 -12.15 -22.86 36.38
C GLY A 59 -10.89 -22.19 35.84
N LEU A 60 -10.57 -22.44 34.58
CA LEU A 60 -9.59 -21.66 33.85
C LEU A 60 -10.03 -20.21 33.94
N PRO A 61 -9.14 -19.26 34.30
CA PRO A 61 -9.48 -17.86 34.25
C PRO A 61 -9.91 -17.55 32.83
N ARG A 62 -11.20 -17.25 32.70
CA ARG A 62 -11.82 -16.70 31.50
C ARG A 62 -11.09 -15.38 31.27
N TRP A 63 -10.16 -15.37 30.31
CA TRP A 63 -9.52 -14.16 29.79
C TRP A 63 -10.59 -13.32 29.08
N GLN A 64 -11.49 -12.75 29.87
CA GLN A 64 -12.27 -11.60 29.50
C GLN A 64 -11.55 -10.41 30.15
N ASP A 65 -11.38 -9.37 29.35
CA ASP A 65 -10.98 -8.03 29.79
C ASP A 65 -9.48 -7.77 29.95
N ALA A 66 -8.78 -7.79 28.81
CA ALA A 66 -7.63 -6.92 28.58
C ALA A 66 -7.92 -5.97 27.41
N LYS A 67 -8.94 -5.12 27.59
CA LYS A 67 -9.09 -3.88 26.81
C LYS A 67 -8.53 -2.71 27.61
N SER A 68 -7.31 -2.86 28.10
CA SER A 68 -6.50 -1.71 28.50
C SER A 68 -5.93 -1.10 27.22
N ARG A 69 -6.75 -0.30 26.52
CA ARG A 69 -6.25 0.60 25.48
C ARG A 69 -5.26 1.54 26.16
N SER A 70 -4.00 1.43 25.78
CA SER A 70 -2.95 2.34 26.21
C SER A 70 -3.33 3.78 25.78
N PRO A 71 -2.97 4.82 26.57
CA PRO A 71 -3.32 6.21 26.25
C PRO A 71 -2.78 6.71 24.89
N ASP A 72 -1.82 5.97 24.32
CA ASP A 72 -1.20 6.15 23.02
C ASP A 72 -1.97 5.53 21.83
N GLU A 73 -3.08 4.79 22.04
CA GLU A 73 -4.06 4.45 20.98
C GLU A 73 -4.94 5.67 20.65
N ALA A 74 -4.28 6.81 20.45
CA ALA A 74 -4.90 8.08 20.15
C ALA A 74 -5.56 8.04 18.77
N ASN A 75 -6.83 8.40 18.74
CA ASN A 75 -7.66 8.51 17.54
C ASN A 75 -6.91 9.30 16.45
N VAL A 76 -6.84 8.75 15.23
CA VAL A 76 -6.25 9.45 14.08
C VAL A 76 -7.13 10.66 13.78
N GLU A 77 -6.55 11.86 13.73
CA GLU A 77 -7.29 13.05 13.30
C GLU A 77 -7.86 12.85 11.89
N ILE A 78 -9.11 13.26 11.68
CA ILE A 78 -9.83 13.07 10.42
C ILE A 78 -10.06 14.42 9.74
N TYR A 79 -9.59 14.55 8.51
CA TYR A 79 -9.88 15.72 7.69
C TYR A 79 -11.13 15.55 6.83
N THR A 80 -11.78 16.69 6.59
CA THR A 80 -12.92 16.86 5.68
C THR A 80 -12.44 17.18 4.26
N PHE A 81 -13.33 17.03 3.27
CA PHE A 81 -13.06 17.41 1.88
C PHE A 81 -12.51 18.83 1.75
N GLU A 82 -13.12 19.81 2.44
CA GLU A 82 -12.70 21.21 2.33
C GLU A 82 -11.27 21.45 2.82
N GLN A 83 -10.85 20.75 3.88
CA GLN A 83 -9.48 20.87 4.39
C GLN A 83 -8.47 20.30 3.41
N VAL A 84 -8.75 19.11 2.87
CA VAL A 84 -7.89 18.48 1.86
C VAL A 84 -7.85 19.30 0.57
N LYS A 85 -8.99 19.87 0.16
CA LYS A 85 -9.07 20.74 -1.01
C LYS A 85 -8.19 21.97 -0.84
N ARG A 86 -8.22 22.65 0.31
CA ARG A 86 -7.34 23.80 0.59
C ARG A 86 -5.85 23.42 0.50
N LEU A 87 -5.47 22.25 1.04
CA LEU A 87 -4.09 21.75 0.95
C LEU A 87 -3.68 21.39 -0.48
N SER A 88 -4.63 20.89 -1.28
CA SER A 88 -4.41 20.57 -2.68
C SER A 88 -4.27 21.84 -3.53
N ASP A 89 -5.12 22.85 -3.32
CA ASP A 89 -5.09 24.13 -4.04
C ASP A 89 -3.89 25.01 -3.63
N SER A 90 -3.46 24.92 -2.36
CA SER A 90 -2.37 25.70 -1.79
C SER A 90 -1.38 24.79 -1.06
N PRO A 91 -0.42 24.19 -1.79
CA PRO A 91 0.54 23.26 -1.21
C PRO A 91 1.42 23.97 -0.17
N SER A 92 1.57 23.34 1.01
CA SER A 92 2.41 23.85 2.09
C SER A 92 3.50 22.84 2.40
N PRO A 93 4.75 23.26 2.70
CA PRO A 93 5.82 22.32 3.04
C PRO A 93 5.57 21.56 4.35
N LYS A 94 4.60 22.02 5.17
CA LYS A 94 4.21 21.39 6.43
C LYS A 94 3.20 20.25 6.25
N HIS A 95 2.56 20.13 5.09
CA HIS A 95 1.53 19.11 4.85
C HIS A 95 1.82 18.38 3.55
N LEU A 96 1.76 17.05 3.59
CA LEU A 96 1.94 16.21 2.41
C LEU A 96 0.74 15.29 2.26
N ILE A 97 0.05 15.37 1.12
CA ILE A 97 -1.05 14.46 0.80
C ILE A 97 -0.44 13.17 0.23
N VAL A 98 -0.75 12.04 0.86
CA VAL A 98 -0.26 10.73 0.45
C VAL A 98 -1.44 9.87 -0.02
N ASP A 99 -1.46 9.52 -1.30
CA ASP A 99 -2.40 8.57 -1.87
C ASP A 99 -1.82 7.15 -1.80
N VAL A 100 -2.49 6.28 -1.04
CA VAL A 100 -2.00 4.91 -0.78
C VAL A 100 -2.52 3.84 -1.73
N ARG A 101 -3.18 4.26 -2.80
CA ARG A 101 -3.66 3.36 -3.86
C ARG A 101 -2.51 2.83 -4.73
N ASP A 102 -2.80 1.82 -5.53
CA ASP A 102 -1.87 1.33 -6.55
C ASP A 102 -1.85 2.26 -7.77
N LYS A 103 -0.71 2.36 -8.47
CA LYS A 103 -0.56 3.23 -9.66
C LYS A 103 -1.65 3.01 -10.73
N HIS A 104 -2.06 1.77 -10.99
CA HIS A 104 -3.14 1.47 -11.95
C HIS A 104 -4.51 2.08 -11.56
N GLU A 105 -4.76 2.25 -10.26
CA GLU A 105 -5.98 2.91 -9.76
C GLU A 105 -5.94 4.42 -10.07
N LEU A 106 -4.76 5.05 -9.94
CA LEU A 106 -4.54 6.47 -10.25
C LEU A 106 -4.67 6.72 -11.76
N GLU A 107 -4.11 5.87 -12.60
CA GLU A 107 -4.18 5.98 -14.06
C GLU A 107 -5.61 5.94 -14.60
N SER A 108 -6.49 5.16 -13.96
CA SER A 108 -7.88 4.97 -14.40
C SER A 108 -8.84 6.05 -13.89
N SER A 109 -8.63 6.51 -12.65
CA SER A 109 -9.57 7.39 -11.96
C SER A 109 -9.10 8.83 -11.83
N GLY A 110 -7.79 9.04 -11.81
CA GLY A 110 -7.15 10.30 -11.46
C GLY A 110 -6.56 10.28 -10.05
N GLU A 111 -5.93 11.39 -9.69
CA GLU A 111 -5.27 11.60 -8.41
C GLU A 111 -5.65 12.97 -7.82
N ILE A 112 -5.43 13.13 -6.52
CA ILE A 112 -5.60 14.42 -5.86
C ILE A 112 -4.40 15.30 -6.26
N PRO A 113 -4.62 16.54 -6.74
CA PRO A 113 -3.50 17.42 -7.12
C PRO A 113 -2.54 17.65 -5.95
N ASN A 114 -1.24 17.71 -6.24
CA ASN A 114 -0.16 17.86 -5.25
C ASN A 114 -0.07 16.71 -4.23
N SER A 115 -0.60 15.53 -4.57
CA SER A 115 -0.40 14.32 -3.77
C SER A 115 0.77 13.48 -4.29
N VAL A 116 1.36 12.67 -3.41
CA VAL A 116 2.36 11.65 -3.75
C VAL A 116 1.76 10.26 -3.58
N ASN A 117 2.20 9.31 -4.42
CA ASN A 117 1.68 7.94 -4.38
C ASN A 117 2.62 7.00 -3.62
N ILE A 118 2.08 6.27 -2.62
CA ILE A 118 2.78 5.22 -1.87
C ILE A 118 1.86 4.01 -1.72
N SER A 119 1.98 3.03 -2.62
CA SER A 119 1.08 1.86 -2.64
C SER A 119 1.29 0.93 -1.44
N ILE A 120 0.33 0.91 -0.49
CA ILE A 120 0.47 0.10 0.73
C ILE A 120 0.32 -1.41 0.51
N LYS A 121 -0.19 -1.83 -0.64
CA LYS A 121 -0.28 -3.26 -0.99
C LYS A 121 1.10 -3.83 -1.34
N GLN A 122 1.95 -3.01 -1.96
CA GLN A 122 3.31 -3.40 -2.34
C GLN A 122 4.28 -3.20 -1.18
N HIS A 123 4.07 -2.14 -0.39
CA HIS A 123 4.94 -1.79 0.73
C HIS A 123 4.09 -1.61 1.99
N LEU A 124 4.16 -2.57 2.92
CA LEU A 124 3.37 -2.51 4.14
C LEU A 124 3.80 -1.33 5.03
N SER A 125 5.11 -1.20 5.30
CA SER A 125 5.68 -0.21 6.22
C SER A 125 6.68 0.74 5.54
N PRO A 126 6.24 1.55 4.55
CA PRO A 126 7.14 2.38 3.75
C PRO A 126 7.88 3.43 4.61
N PHE A 127 7.22 3.95 5.65
CA PHE A 127 7.78 4.98 6.53
C PHE A 127 8.88 4.48 7.48
N SER A 128 8.99 3.17 7.68
CA SER A 128 10.05 2.55 8.48
C SER A 128 11.35 2.31 7.69
N LEU A 129 11.34 2.52 6.38
CA LEU A 129 12.53 2.33 5.53
C LEU A 129 13.57 3.44 5.75
N PRO A 130 14.87 3.17 5.61
CA PRO A 130 15.90 4.22 5.54
C PRO A 130 15.62 5.22 4.42
N ALA A 131 16.09 6.46 4.57
CA ALA A 131 15.80 7.55 3.62
C ALA A 131 16.29 7.25 2.20
N GLU A 132 17.48 6.66 2.05
CA GLU A 132 18.06 6.26 0.77
C GLU A 132 17.18 5.23 0.05
N THR A 133 16.86 4.12 0.72
CA THR A 133 15.98 3.08 0.17
C THR A 133 14.58 3.59 -0.15
N PHE A 134 14.07 4.52 0.66
CA PHE A 134 12.77 5.15 0.42
C PHE A 134 12.79 5.94 -0.90
N GLU A 135 13.81 6.77 -1.11
CA GLU A 135 13.93 7.59 -2.32
C GLU A 135 14.14 6.73 -3.58
N GLU A 136 14.94 5.65 -3.48
CA GLU A 136 15.10 4.69 -4.58
C GLU A 136 13.77 3.98 -4.95
N THR A 137 12.95 3.66 -3.95
CA THR A 137 11.70 2.92 -4.14
C THR A 137 10.58 3.81 -4.69
N PHE A 138 10.43 5.02 -4.15
CA PHE A 138 9.30 5.90 -4.45
C PHE A 138 9.64 7.06 -5.39
N GLY A 139 10.92 7.36 -5.60
CA GLY A 139 11.38 8.42 -6.49
C GLY A 139 11.24 9.83 -5.90
N PHE A 140 11.05 9.96 -4.59
CA PHE A 140 11.03 11.24 -3.89
C PHE A 140 11.62 11.11 -2.48
N SER A 141 12.16 12.22 -1.97
CA SER A 141 12.82 12.23 -0.67
C SER A 141 11.86 11.91 0.47
N LYS A 142 12.34 11.14 1.44
CA LYS A 142 11.57 10.74 2.62
C LYS A 142 11.08 11.97 3.40
N PRO A 143 9.77 12.06 3.75
CA PRO A 143 9.27 13.19 4.54
C PRO A 143 9.89 13.22 5.94
N THR A 144 10.02 14.43 6.49
CA THR A 144 10.46 14.66 7.87
C THR A 144 9.31 14.45 8.86
N GLU A 145 9.64 14.17 10.12
CA GLU A 145 8.66 13.92 11.19
C GLU A 145 7.79 15.17 11.51
N ASP A 146 8.33 16.37 11.25
CA ASP A 146 7.61 17.64 11.39
C ASP A 146 6.49 17.84 10.34
N THR A 147 6.56 17.07 9.24
CA THR A 147 5.57 17.15 8.15
C THR A 147 4.32 16.37 8.55
N VAL A 148 3.16 17.00 8.45
CA VAL A 148 1.87 16.35 8.65
C VAL A 148 1.48 15.56 7.40
N LEU A 149 1.38 14.24 7.54
CA LEU A 149 1.01 13.34 6.46
C LEU A 149 -0.50 13.15 6.42
N VAL A 150 -1.12 13.55 5.32
CA VAL A 150 -2.57 13.42 5.08
C VAL A 150 -2.83 12.22 4.17
N PHE A 151 -3.29 11.12 4.75
CA PHE A 151 -3.50 9.87 4.02
C PHE A 151 -4.86 9.81 3.33
N SER A 152 -4.86 9.41 2.06
CA SER A 152 -6.06 9.15 1.26
C SER A 152 -5.96 7.80 0.55
N CYS A 153 -7.09 7.17 0.26
CA CYS A 153 -7.14 5.93 -0.54
C CYS A 153 -8.35 5.92 -1.47
N LYS A 154 -9.00 4.76 -1.68
CA LYS A 154 -10.30 4.69 -2.41
C LYS A 154 -11.46 5.15 -1.51
N SER A 155 -11.69 4.46 -0.40
CA SER A 155 -12.90 4.57 0.44
C SER A 155 -12.63 4.86 1.93
N GLY A 156 -11.39 5.16 2.31
CA GLY A 156 -10.98 5.48 3.70
C GLY A 156 -10.34 4.33 4.49
N VAL A 157 -10.60 3.07 4.14
CA VAL A 157 -10.13 1.92 4.96
C VAL A 157 -8.60 1.78 4.96
N ARG A 158 -7.99 1.90 3.78
CA ARG A 158 -6.54 1.78 3.61
C ARG A 158 -5.79 2.98 4.19
N SER A 159 -6.36 4.19 4.08
CA SER A 159 -5.72 5.41 4.60
C SER A 159 -5.65 5.41 6.13
N GLU A 160 -6.65 4.88 6.83
CA GLU A 160 -6.59 4.71 8.29
C GLU A 160 -5.51 3.72 8.73
N SER A 161 -5.34 2.61 8.00
CA SER A 161 -4.25 1.66 8.24
C SER A 161 -2.88 2.30 8.00
N ALA A 162 -2.71 3.01 6.88
CA ALA A 162 -1.48 3.71 6.55
C ALA A 162 -1.12 4.79 7.58
N ALA A 163 -2.10 5.57 8.03
CA ALA A 163 -1.91 6.58 9.07
C ALA A 163 -1.42 5.93 10.37
N ARG A 164 -2.01 4.83 10.81
CA ARG A 164 -1.55 4.11 12.02
C ARG A 164 -0.11 3.61 11.88
N GLN A 165 0.28 3.09 10.72
CA GLN A 165 1.65 2.63 10.47
C GLN A 165 2.66 3.79 10.47
N ALA A 166 2.33 4.91 9.84
CA ALA A 166 3.17 6.09 9.84
C ALA A 166 3.28 6.72 11.25
N ARG A 167 2.19 6.76 12.02
CA ARG A 167 2.23 7.20 13.43
C ARG A 167 3.15 6.34 14.28
N ALA A 168 3.09 5.01 14.10
CA ALA A 168 3.99 4.09 14.79
C ALA A 168 5.46 4.30 14.40
N ALA A 169 5.73 4.88 13.23
CA ALA A 169 7.06 5.27 12.78
C ALA A 169 7.48 6.70 13.21
N GLY A 170 6.69 7.39 14.05
CA GLY A 170 7.03 8.70 14.61
C GLY A 170 6.45 9.91 13.87
N TYR A 171 5.62 9.70 12.85
CA TYR A 171 5.08 10.80 12.04
C TYR A 171 3.82 11.43 12.63
N ASN A 172 3.65 12.72 12.36
CA ASN A 172 2.36 13.41 12.50
C ASN A 172 1.43 13.02 11.35
N VAL A 173 0.26 12.46 11.67
CA VAL A 173 -0.62 11.87 10.65
C VAL A 173 -2.08 12.26 10.82
N VAL A 174 -2.74 12.37 9.68
CA VAL A 174 -4.15 12.66 9.52
C VAL A 174 -4.73 11.71 8.47
N SER A 175 -5.97 11.29 8.64
CA SER A 175 -6.69 10.46 7.68
C SER A 175 -7.81 11.23 6.99
N TYR A 176 -7.83 11.22 5.66
CA TYR A 176 -8.99 11.66 4.90
C TYR A 176 -9.94 10.48 4.65
N LYS A 177 -10.94 10.34 5.55
CA LYS A 177 -11.86 9.20 5.56
C LYS A 177 -12.73 9.12 4.29
N GLY A 178 -13.11 10.26 3.72
CA GLY A 178 -13.84 10.35 2.45
C GLY A 178 -13.02 9.85 1.26
N SER A 179 -11.69 10.05 1.29
CA SER A 179 -10.75 9.50 0.30
C SER A 179 -11.14 9.86 -1.14
N TRP A 180 -10.69 9.08 -2.13
CA TRP A 180 -10.96 9.35 -3.55
C TRP A 180 -12.46 9.41 -3.88
N LEU A 181 -13.30 8.55 -3.27
CA LEU A 181 -14.74 8.56 -3.56
C LEU A 181 -15.40 9.89 -3.21
N ASP A 182 -15.06 10.46 -2.05
CA ASP A 182 -15.56 11.78 -1.66
C ASP A 182 -14.94 12.89 -2.52
N TRP A 183 -13.65 12.81 -2.83
CA TRP A 183 -12.99 13.74 -3.76
C TRP A 183 -13.65 13.77 -5.14
N ALA A 184 -13.84 12.60 -5.75
CA ALA A 184 -14.46 12.45 -7.06
C ALA A 184 -15.91 12.94 -7.06
N LYS A 185 -16.68 12.64 -6.00
CA LYS A 185 -18.05 13.14 -5.85
C LYS A 185 -18.13 14.66 -5.85
N ASN A 186 -17.19 15.34 -5.18
CA ASN A 186 -17.20 16.81 -5.06
C ASN A 186 -16.55 17.51 -6.28
N THR A 187 -15.67 16.84 -7.02
CA THR A 187 -14.93 17.43 -8.17
C THR A 187 -15.43 16.96 -9.54
N GLY A 188 -16.35 16.00 -9.58
CA GLY A 188 -16.79 15.35 -10.83
C GLY A 188 -15.77 14.37 -11.40
N GLY A 189 -14.85 13.86 -10.56
CA GLY A 189 -13.85 12.88 -10.94
C GLY A 189 -14.44 11.50 -11.29
N LYS A 190 -13.67 10.69 -12.01
CA LYS A 190 -14.09 9.33 -12.36
C LYS A 190 -13.91 8.39 -11.16
N THR A 191 -14.86 7.50 -10.97
CA THR A 191 -14.77 6.38 -10.02
C THR A 191 -14.54 5.08 -10.78
N TYR A 192 -13.99 4.09 -10.07
CA TYR A 192 -13.70 2.73 -10.52
C TYR A 192 -14.04 1.77 -9.39
#